data_AF-A0A850ZAR7-F1
#
_entry.id   AF-A0A850ZAR7-F1
#
_cell.length_a   1.000
_cell.length_b   1.000
_cell.length_c   1.000
_cell.angle_alpha   90.00
_cell.angle_beta   90.00
_cell.angle_gamma   90.00
#
_symmetry.space_group_name_H-M   'P 1'
#
loop_
_entity.id
_entity.type
_entity.pdbx_description
1 polymer ?
#
loop_
_entity_poly.entity_id
_entity_poly.type
_entity_poly.pdbx_seq_one_letter_code
_entity_poly.pdbx_strand_id
1 'polypeptide(L)'
;RQDVLVLTPWLAPIVWEGTFSRDILNAQYLQKNLVTGVVTFAVEKYWFFIEGFMTSANKYFLAGHHVNFYLFTDNPEMISHLQMAPENHLFVIPLQNDSRWQDISTSRLDIISSYIQSQFQYEVDYLYSVDINVQLLAHVGVEIIDALVATISSWQVTPQHENKAYETHPEPQAAIPEGQGDFHYTASFYGGSVSEVYRLTRACFAGVMEDREKGLGARWHEESHLNKYLLHHKPTRLLSPEYYWDTEL
;
A
#
# COMPACT_ATOMS: atom_id res chain seq x y z
N ARG A 1 19.61 7.36 14.68
CA ARG A 1 19.61 8.43 13.65
C ARG A 1 19.42 9.77 14.35
N GLN A 2 20.09 10.83 13.90
CA GLN A 2 19.99 12.19 14.49
C GLN A 2 19.54 13.24 13.45
N ASP A 3 19.46 12.82 12.20
CA ASP A 3 19.24 13.59 10.99
C ASP A 3 17.78 13.52 10.49
N VAL A 4 16.98 12.62 11.05
CA VAL A 4 15.58 12.38 10.66
C VAL A 4 14.72 12.11 11.89
N LEU A 5 13.42 12.37 11.77
CA LEU A 5 12.43 11.96 12.76
C LEU A 5 12.27 10.43 12.71
N VAL A 6 12.40 9.77 13.86
CA VAL A 6 12.29 8.29 13.99
C VAL A 6 11.05 7.83 14.75
N LEU A 7 10.31 8.76 15.34
CA LEU A 7 9.13 8.48 16.16
C LEU A 7 8.12 9.62 16.00
N THR A 8 6.85 9.31 15.76
CA THR A 8 5.80 10.31 15.63
C THR A 8 5.34 10.85 16.99
N PRO A 9 4.61 11.98 17.03
CA PRO A 9 4.00 12.49 18.26
C PRO A 9 3.02 11.52 18.95
N TRP A 10 2.47 10.54 18.22
CA TRP A 10 1.61 9.47 18.75
C TRP A 10 2.36 8.15 19.01
N LEU A 11 3.70 8.20 19.08
CA LEU A 11 4.58 7.09 19.44
C LEU A 11 4.65 5.94 18.42
N ALA A 12 4.28 6.18 17.16
CA ALA A 12 4.53 5.22 16.08
C ALA A 12 5.97 5.36 15.54
N PRO A 13 6.73 4.27 15.35
CA PRO A 13 8.05 4.32 14.74
C PRO A 13 7.95 4.75 13.27
N ILE A 14 8.93 5.56 12.84
CA ILE A 14 9.21 5.83 11.44
C ILE A 14 10.40 4.95 11.05
N VAL A 15 10.17 4.00 10.15
CA VAL A 15 11.15 2.99 9.77
C VAL A 15 12.14 3.59 8.79
N TRP A 16 13.38 3.74 9.27
CA TRP A 16 14.54 4.13 8.49
C TRP A 16 15.63 3.06 8.62
N GLU A 17 16.49 2.94 7.63
CA GLU A 17 17.70 2.14 7.75
C GLU A 17 18.51 2.58 8.98
N GLY A 18 18.99 1.59 9.75
CA GLY A 18 19.67 1.78 11.03
C GLY A 18 18.76 2.03 12.25
N THR A 19 17.43 1.96 12.13
CA THR A 19 16.51 2.10 13.28
C THR A 19 16.02 0.77 13.85
N PHE A 20 16.32 -0.35 13.20
CA PHE A 20 15.90 -1.69 13.58
C PHE A 20 17.03 -2.70 13.39
N SER A 21 16.95 -3.82 14.09
CA SER A 21 17.80 -4.99 13.87
C SER A 21 17.02 -6.06 13.12
N ARG A 22 17.40 -6.31 11.86
CA ARG A 22 16.79 -7.34 11.02
C ARG A 22 16.85 -8.73 11.66
N ASP A 23 17.97 -9.09 12.26
CA ASP A 23 18.15 -10.41 12.87
C ASP A 23 17.20 -10.64 14.05
N ILE A 24 17.05 -9.63 14.93
CA ILE A 24 16.15 -9.71 16.08
C ILE A 24 14.69 -9.82 15.61
N LEU A 25 14.28 -8.98 14.66
CA LEU A 25 12.91 -9.01 14.15
C LEU A 25 12.63 -10.33 13.41
N ASN A 26 13.54 -10.81 12.56
CA ASN A 26 13.39 -12.08 11.89
C ASN A 26 13.24 -13.24 12.88
N ALA A 27 14.08 -13.29 13.93
CA ALA A 27 13.97 -14.31 14.96
C ALA A 27 12.60 -14.30 15.68
N GLN A 28 12.01 -13.11 15.87
CA GLN A 28 10.69 -12.95 16.47
C GLN A 28 9.54 -13.36 15.54
N TYR A 29 9.64 -13.06 14.25
CA TYR A 29 8.55 -13.28 13.29
C TYR A 29 8.54 -14.69 12.70
N LEU A 30 9.72 -15.31 12.53
CA LEU A 30 9.81 -16.71 12.07
C LEU A 30 9.09 -17.69 13.02
N GLN A 31 9.09 -17.40 14.32
CA GLN A 31 8.38 -18.23 15.31
C GLN A 31 6.86 -18.13 15.23
N LYS A 32 6.33 -17.05 14.63
CA LYS A 32 4.90 -16.81 14.53
C LYS A 32 4.26 -17.45 13.30
N ASN A 33 5.07 -17.87 12.32
CA ASN A 33 4.64 -18.48 11.07
C ASN A 33 3.52 -17.68 10.37
N LEU A 34 3.70 -16.36 10.30
CA LEU A 34 2.72 -15.44 9.73
C LEU A 34 2.79 -15.49 8.21
N VAL A 35 1.64 -15.33 7.57
CA VAL A 35 1.51 -15.21 6.11
C VAL A 35 1.17 -13.77 5.77
N THR A 36 1.91 -13.16 4.84
CA THR A 36 1.65 -11.81 4.38
C THR A 36 1.14 -11.82 2.94
N GLY A 37 0.05 -11.12 2.69
CA GLY A 37 -0.45 -10.86 1.34
C GLY A 37 0.13 -9.59 0.74
N VAL A 38 0.42 -9.62 -0.55
CA VAL A 38 0.72 -8.43 -1.35
C VAL A 38 -0.31 -8.35 -2.47
N VAL A 39 -1.09 -7.28 -2.51
CA VAL A 39 -2.06 -7.01 -3.56
C VAL A 39 -1.47 -5.98 -4.52
N THR A 40 -1.55 -6.28 -5.81
CA THR A 40 -1.11 -5.38 -6.87
C THR A 40 -2.01 -5.49 -8.10
N PHE A 41 -2.07 -4.43 -8.88
CA PHE A 41 -2.96 -4.29 -10.03
C PHE A 41 -2.15 -3.98 -11.29
N ALA A 42 -2.28 -4.81 -12.31
CA ALA A 42 -1.69 -4.62 -13.64
C ALA A 42 -2.80 -4.59 -14.68
N VAL A 43 -3.35 -3.41 -14.93
CA VAL A 43 -4.52 -3.20 -15.80
C VAL A 43 -4.11 -2.46 -17.07
N GLU A 44 -4.72 -2.78 -18.20
CA GLU A 44 -4.38 -2.21 -19.52
C GLU A 44 -2.87 -2.33 -19.78
N LYS A 45 -2.20 -1.23 -20.13
CA LYS A 45 -0.77 -1.21 -20.42
C LYS A 45 0.08 -1.66 -19.23
N TYR A 46 -0.39 -1.61 -17.98
CA TYR A 46 0.47 -1.90 -16.83
C TYR A 46 0.94 -3.36 -16.74
N TRP A 47 0.46 -4.26 -17.62
CA TRP A 47 1.00 -5.62 -17.74
C TRP A 47 2.52 -5.65 -17.97
N PHE A 48 3.11 -4.63 -18.63
CA PHE A 48 4.57 -4.62 -18.90
C PHE A 48 5.43 -4.49 -17.63
N PHE A 49 4.85 -4.03 -16.51
CA PHE A 49 5.58 -3.90 -15.24
C PHE A 49 5.62 -5.21 -14.43
N ILE A 50 4.77 -6.19 -14.76
CA ILE A 50 4.58 -7.41 -13.97
C ILE A 50 5.90 -8.14 -13.75
N GLU A 51 6.69 -8.36 -14.80
CA GLU A 51 7.95 -9.11 -14.68
C GLU A 51 8.96 -8.42 -13.76
N GLY A 52 9.13 -7.10 -13.91
CA GLY A 52 10.06 -6.31 -13.10
C GLY A 52 9.65 -6.25 -11.63
N PHE A 53 8.36 -5.99 -11.38
CA PHE A 53 7.82 -5.98 -10.02
C PHE A 53 7.93 -7.37 -9.37
N MET A 54 7.38 -8.41 -10.02
CA MET A 54 7.35 -9.75 -9.44
C MET A 54 8.74 -10.32 -9.21
N THR A 55 9.68 -10.11 -10.14
CA THR A 55 11.07 -10.58 -9.97
C THR A 55 11.76 -9.91 -8.78
N SER A 56 11.60 -8.60 -8.64
CA SER A 56 12.22 -7.86 -7.54
C SER A 56 11.52 -8.13 -6.20
N ALA A 57 10.19 -8.16 -6.17
CA ALA A 57 9.41 -8.47 -4.98
C ALA A 57 9.66 -9.90 -4.47
N ASN A 58 9.71 -10.89 -5.38
CA ASN A 58 10.03 -12.29 -5.03
C ASN A 58 11.43 -12.44 -4.39
N LYS A 59 12.36 -11.54 -4.72
CA LYS A 59 13.71 -11.52 -4.15
C LYS A 59 13.80 -10.77 -2.82
N TYR A 60 13.10 -9.64 -2.69
CA TYR A 60 13.37 -8.66 -1.64
C TYR A 60 12.25 -8.50 -0.61
N PHE A 61 11.00 -8.74 -0.99
CA PHE A 61 9.86 -8.54 -0.10
C PHE A 61 9.72 -9.72 0.84
N LEU A 62 9.88 -9.46 2.14
CA LEU A 62 9.80 -10.42 3.24
C LEU A 62 10.57 -11.74 2.97
N ALA A 63 11.73 -11.64 2.32
CA ALA A 63 12.53 -12.82 1.95
C ALA A 63 12.77 -13.75 3.15
N GLY A 64 12.40 -15.02 2.99
CA GLY A 64 12.47 -16.04 4.05
C GLY A 64 11.20 -16.19 4.90
N HIS A 65 10.14 -15.42 4.62
CA HIS A 65 8.81 -15.55 5.23
C HIS A 65 7.77 -15.90 4.17
N HIS A 66 6.59 -16.36 4.59
CA HIS A 66 5.52 -16.74 3.67
C HIS A 66 4.81 -15.51 3.07
N VAL A 67 4.83 -15.42 1.74
CA VAL A 67 4.19 -14.32 1.01
C VAL A 67 3.25 -14.84 -0.07
N ASN A 68 2.00 -14.39 -0.03
CA ASN A 68 1.04 -14.60 -1.10
C ASN A 68 0.92 -13.32 -1.94
N PHE A 69 1.31 -13.37 -3.21
CA PHE A 69 1.13 -12.29 -4.16
C PHE A 69 -0.21 -12.46 -4.89
N TYR A 70 -1.09 -11.48 -4.77
CA TYR A 70 -2.39 -11.40 -5.43
C TYR A 70 -2.31 -10.36 -6.55
N LEU A 71 -2.12 -10.84 -7.78
CA LEU A 71 -1.96 -10.01 -8.97
C LEU A 71 -3.30 -9.92 -9.72
N PHE A 72 -3.95 -8.77 -9.62
CA PHE A 72 -5.15 -8.46 -10.38
C PHE A 72 -4.78 -7.95 -11.78
N THR A 73 -5.32 -8.56 -12.83
CA THR A 73 -5.01 -8.13 -14.20
C THR A 73 -6.14 -8.44 -15.18
N ASP A 74 -6.28 -7.62 -16.21
CA ASP A 74 -7.13 -7.88 -17.38
C ASP A 74 -6.40 -8.65 -18.50
N ASN A 75 -5.10 -8.94 -18.34
CA ASN A 75 -4.28 -9.64 -19.33
C ASN A 75 -3.54 -10.86 -18.70
N PRO A 76 -4.25 -11.82 -18.09
CA PRO A 76 -3.61 -12.94 -17.37
C PRO A 76 -2.71 -13.81 -18.26
N GLU A 77 -3.00 -13.92 -19.55
CA GLU A 77 -2.22 -14.66 -20.54
C GLU A 77 -0.85 -14.03 -20.86
N MET A 78 -0.66 -12.74 -20.56
CA MET A 78 0.61 -12.04 -20.76
C MET A 78 1.64 -12.41 -19.67
N ILE A 79 1.21 -13.09 -18.62
CA ILE A 79 2.07 -13.54 -17.54
C ILE A 79 2.69 -14.87 -17.96
N SER A 80 3.98 -14.87 -18.28
CA SER A 80 4.70 -16.10 -18.62
C SER A 80 5.93 -16.29 -17.73
N HIS A 81 6.10 -17.53 -17.23
CA HIS A 81 7.34 -18.04 -16.64
C HIS A 81 7.95 -17.27 -15.45
N LEU A 82 7.14 -16.85 -14.48
CA LEU A 82 7.65 -16.34 -13.20
C LEU A 82 8.01 -17.50 -12.25
N GLN A 83 9.29 -17.65 -11.93
CA GLN A 83 9.75 -18.60 -10.92
C GLN A 83 9.72 -17.94 -9.54
N MET A 84 8.79 -18.39 -8.69
CA MET A 84 8.67 -17.93 -7.32
C MET A 84 9.66 -18.66 -6.40
N ALA A 85 10.10 -17.96 -5.34
CA ALA A 85 10.82 -18.59 -4.24
C ALA A 85 9.90 -19.62 -3.54
N PRO A 86 10.45 -20.66 -2.87
CA PRO A 86 9.64 -21.70 -2.23
C PRO A 86 8.60 -21.20 -1.23
N GLU A 87 8.87 -20.07 -0.59
CA GLU A 87 8.03 -19.45 0.44
C GLU A 87 6.94 -18.54 -0.16
N ASN A 88 7.05 -18.24 -1.46
CA ASN A 88 6.23 -17.27 -2.15
C ASN A 88 5.27 -17.94 -3.12
N HIS A 89 4.01 -17.52 -3.10
CA HIS A 89 2.98 -17.97 -4.03
C HIS A 89 2.44 -16.80 -4.85
N LEU A 90 2.24 -17.03 -6.14
CA LEU A 90 1.59 -16.06 -7.03
C LEU A 90 0.19 -16.55 -7.42
N PHE A 91 -0.81 -15.75 -7.08
CA PHE A 91 -2.20 -15.91 -7.48
C PHE A 91 -2.53 -14.84 -8.52
N VAL A 92 -2.70 -15.26 -9.77
CA VAL A 92 -3.19 -14.39 -10.85
C VAL A 92 -4.71 -14.37 -10.81
N ILE A 93 -5.29 -13.18 -10.63
CA ILE A 93 -6.73 -12.96 -10.49
C ILE A 93 -7.21 -12.14 -11.70
N PRO A 94 -7.85 -12.78 -12.70
CA PRO A 94 -8.39 -12.08 -13.85
C PRO A 94 -9.49 -11.11 -13.42
N LEU A 95 -9.37 -9.83 -13.79
CA LEU A 95 -10.39 -8.82 -13.48
C LEU A 95 -11.71 -9.14 -14.17
N GLN A 96 -11.71 -9.82 -15.31
CA GLN A 96 -12.94 -10.25 -15.98
C GLN A 96 -13.79 -11.22 -15.13
N ASN A 97 -13.19 -11.87 -14.12
CA ASN A 97 -13.91 -12.73 -13.20
C ASN A 97 -14.57 -11.96 -12.04
N ASP A 98 -14.26 -10.67 -11.87
CA ASP A 98 -15.02 -9.81 -10.97
C ASP A 98 -16.28 -9.31 -11.69
N SER A 99 -17.45 -9.64 -11.15
CA SER A 99 -18.73 -9.22 -11.74
C SER A 99 -18.88 -7.71 -11.84
N ARG A 100 -18.07 -6.95 -11.09
CA ARG A 100 -18.09 -5.49 -11.06
C ARG A 100 -17.12 -4.88 -12.06
N TRP A 101 -16.17 -5.60 -12.65
CA TRP A 101 -15.07 -5.00 -13.43
C TRP A 101 -15.53 -4.06 -14.57
N GLN A 102 -16.69 -4.31 -15.16
CA GLN A 102 -17.28 -3.47 -16.22
C GLN A 102 -17.95 -2.20 -15.68
N ASP A 103 -18.20 -2.11 -14.38
CA ASP A 103 -18.68 -0.92 -13.73
C ASP A 103 -17.53 0.10 -13.61
N ILE A 104 -17.78 1.29 -14.14
CA ILE A 104 -16.93 2.48 -14.03
C ILE A 104 -16.67 2.83 -12.54
N SER A 105 -17.43 2.25 -11.60
CA SER A 105 -17.23 2.36 -10.14
C SER A 105 -16.13 1.49 -9.54
N THR A 106 -15.51 0.59 -10.29
CA THR A 106 -14.56 -0.37 -9.73
C THR A 106 -13.23 0.29 -9.37
N SER A 107 -13.16 0.82 -8.14
CA SER A 107 -11.94 1.30 -7.50
C SER A 107 -11.14 0.11 -6.94
N ARG A 108 -9.81 0.23 -6.90
CA ARG A 108 -8.93 -0.77 -6.26
C ARG A 108 -9.33 -1.00 -4.80
N LEU A 109 -9.78 0.05 -4.12
CA LEU A 109 -10.25 0.00 -2.75
C LEU A 109 -11.47 -0.93 -2.59
N ASP A 110 -12.43 -0.89 -3.52
CA ASP A 110 -13.60 -1.77 -3.50
C ASP A 110 -13.19 -3.23 -3.73
N ILE A 111 -12.35 -3.48 -4.74
CA ILE A 111 -11.82 -4.83 -5.03
C ILE A 111 -11.11 -5.39 -3.79
N ILE A 112 -10.14 -4.66 -3.24
CA ILE A 112 -9.39 -5.09 -2.05
C ILE A 112 -10.34 -5.39 -0.90
N SER A 113 -11.28 -4.49 -0.60
CA SER A 113 -12.19 -4.67 0.53
C SER A 113 -13.09 -5.89 0.38
N SER A 114 -13.59 -6.16 -0.83
CA SER A 114 -14.41 -7.32 -1.13
C SER A 114 -13.64 -8.63 -1.07
N TYR A 115 -12.41 -8.67 -1.59
CA TYR A 115 -11.55 -9.86 -1.49
C TYR A 115 -11.08 -10.12 -0.06
N ILE A 116 -10.86 -9.08 0.75
CA ILE A 116 -10.64 -9.28 2.19
C ILE A 116 -11.85 -9.98 2.82
N GLN A 117 -13.06 -9.50 2.53
CA GLN A 117 -14.29 -10.05 3.10
C GLN A 117 -14.59 -11.47 2.61
N SER A 118 -14.30 -11.82 1.36
CA SER A 118 -14.61 -13.14 0.83
C SER A 118 -13.49 -14.16 1.06
N GLN A 119 -12.22 -13.72 1.08
CA GLN A 119 -11.07 -14.60 0.91
C GLN A 119 -9.88 -14.25 1.80
N PHE A 120 -9.26 -13.07 1.65
CA PHE A 120 -7.93 -12.81 2.23
C PHE A 120 -7.91 -12.87 3.76
N GLN A 121 -9.02 -12.57 4.44
CA GLN A 121 -9.13 -12.71 5.91
C GLN A 121 -8.92 -14.13 6.43
N TYR A 122 -8.99 -15.15 5.56
CA TYR A 122 -8.77 -16.55 5.90
C TYR A 122 -7.42 -17.09 5.40
N GLU A 123 -6.67 -16.29 4.64
CA GLU A 123 -5.43 -16.73 3.97
C GLU A 123 -4.17 -16.06 4.52
N VAL A 124 -4.27 -14.81 4.99
CA VAL A 124 -3.12 -14.01 5.40
C VAL A 124 -3.40 -13.26 6.70
N ASP A 125 -2.34 -13.01 7.47
CA ASP A 125 -2.38 -12.23 8.71
C ASP A 125 -2.25 -10.72 8.45
N TYR A 126 -1.42 -10.38 7.47
CA TYR A 126 -1.13 -9.01 7.04
C TYR A 126 -1.35 -8.86 5.55
N LEU A 127 -1.72 -7.66 5.11
CA LEU A 127 -1.95 -7.35 3.69
C LEU A 127 -1.29 -6.01 3.36
N TYR A 128 -0.59 -5.95 2.23
CA TYR A 128 -0.01 -4.73 1.69
C TYR A 128 -0.53 -4.50 0.28
N SER A 129 -0.94 -3.27 -0.01
CA SER A 129 -1.21 -2.81 -1.38
C SER A 129 0.06 -2.13 -1.89
N VAL A 130 0.55 -2.59 -3.04
CA VAL A 130 1.73 -2.03 -3.70
C VAL A 130 1.45 -1.81 -5.17
N ASP A 131 1.74 -0.60 -5.66
CA ASP A 131 1.62 -0.30 -7.08
C ASP A 131 2.56 -1.17 -7.94
N ILE A 132 2.09 -1.61 -9.11
CA ILE A 132 2.87 -2.53 -9.96
C ILE A 132 4.05 -1.84 -10.65
N ASN A 133 4.00 -0.52 -10.86
CA ASN A 133 5.00 0.24 -11.61
C ASN A 133 6.26 0.57 -10.78
N VAL A 134 6.57 -0.23 -9.77
CA VAL A 134 7.77 -0.09 -8.94
C VAL A 134 8.68 -1.31 -9.07
N GLN A 135 9.95 -1.13 -8.71
CA GLN A 135 10.89 -2.24 -8.54
C GLN A 135 11.56 -2.13 -7.17
N LEU A 136 11.63 -3.24 -6.45
CA LEU A 136 12.35 -3.28 -5.18
C LEU A 136 13.85 -3.36 -5.46
N LEU A 137 14.60 -2.41 -4.92
CA LEU A 137 16.06 -2.35 -5.08
C LEU A 137 16.81 -2.96 -3.89
N ALA A 138 16.13 -3.07 -2.75
CA ALA A 138 16.69 -3.56 -1.49
C ALA A 138 15.61 -4.29 -0.67
N HIS A 139 16.04 -4.93 0.41
CA HIS A 139 15.18 -5.73 1.29
C HIS A 139 14.09 -4.88 1.96
N VAL A 140 12.85 -5.36 1.85
CA VAL A 140 11.69 -4.85 2.60
C VAL A 140 11.25 -5.99 3.50
N GLY A 141 11.65 -5.94 4.77
CA GLY A 141 11.55 -7.04 5.70
C GLY A 141 10.42 -6.89 6.72
N VAL A 142 10.42 -7.79 7.71
CA VAL A 142 9.38 -7.83 8.76
C VAL A 142 9.32 -6.55 9.60
N GLU A 143 10.28 -5.63 9.46
CA GLU A 143 10.20 -4.30 10.06
C GLU A 143 9.00 -3.48 9.59
N ILE A 144 8.36 -3.82 8.48
CA ILE A 144 7.14 -3.14 8.03
C ILE A 144 5.89 -3.64 8.77
N ILE A 145 5.94 -4.81 9.43
CA ILE A 145 4.75 -5.49 9.93
C ILE A 145 4.17 -4.81 11.17
N ASP A 146 2.96 -4.24 11.02
CA ASP A 146 2.20 -3.63 12.11
C ASP A 146 0.69 -3.64 11.83
N ALA A 147 -0.12 -3.15 12.79
CA ALA A 147 -1.56 -3.11 12.65
C ALA A 147 -2.02 -2.21 11.49
N LEU A 148 -1.48 -0.99 11.37
CA LEU A 148 -1.77 -0.06 10.28
C LEU A 148 -0.48 0.66 9.86
N VAL A 149 -0.11 0.50 8.59
CA VAL A 149 1.17 0.91 8.03
C VAL A 149 0.95 1.88 6.88
N ALA A 150 1.61 3.04 6.95
CA ALA A 150 1.55 4.07 5.92
C ALA A 150 2.96 4.48 5.46
N THR A 151 3.13 4.76 4.17
CA THR A 151 4.42 5.19 3.62
C THR A 151 4.43 6.69 3.39
N ILE A 152 5.44 7.38 3.93
CA ILE A 152 5.64 8.81 3.73
C ILE A 152 6.06 9.05 2.28
N SER A 153 5.35 9.93 1.59
CA SER A 153 5.64 10.29 0.20
C SER A 153 6.97 11.02 0.09
N SER A 154 7.79 10.59 -0.87
CA SER A 154 9.07 11.23 -1.19
C SER A 154 8.91 12.68 -1.66
N TRP A 155 7.73 13.07 -2.14
CA TRP A 155 7.42 14.46 -2.49
C TRP A 155 7.59 15.42 -1.31
N GLN A 156 7.38 14.96 -0.07
CA GLN A 156 7.60 15.78 1.13
C GLN A 156 9.07 16.13 1.40
N VAL A 157 10.01 15.41 0.78
CA VAL A 157 11.44 15.64 0.95
C VAL A 157 11.91 16.86 0.13
N THR A 158 11.08 17.34 -0.81
CA THR A 158 11.43 18.48 -1.68
C THR A 158 10.63 19.74 -1.30
N PRO A 159 11.28 20.90 -1.05
CA PRO A 159 10.62 22.15 -0.65
C PRO A 159 9.59 22.68 -1.66
N GLN A 160 9.62 22.22 -2.91
CA GLN A 160 8.72 22.67 -3.97
C GLN A 160 7.31 22.05 -3.86
N HIS A 161 7.15 20.98 -3.09
CA HIS A 161 5.91 20.19 -3.01
C HIS A 161 5.17 20.29 -1.66
N GLU A 162 5.77 20.91 -0.63
CA GLU A 162 5.15 21.08 0.70
C GLU A 162 3.77 21.77 0.62
N ASN A 163 3.59 22.75 -0.27
CA ASN A 163 2.35 23.53 -0.41
C ASN A 163 1.28 22.88 -1.32
N LYS A 164 1.46 21.64 -1.79
CA LYS A 164 0.55 21.02 -2.79
C LYS A 164 0.10 19.58 -2.48
N ALA A 165 0.44 19.07 -1.31
CA ALA A 165 0.28 17.66 -0.96
C ALA A 165 -1.20 17.27 -0.76
N TYR A 166 -2.00 18.08 -0.07
CA TYR A 166 -3.38 17.72 0.26
C TYR A 166 -4.44 18.31 -0.68
N GLU A 167 -5.64 17.73 -0.62
CA GLU A 167 -6.86 18.34 -1.16
C GLU A 167 -7.23 19.57 -0.31
N THR A 168 -7.10 20.75 -0.91
CA THR A 168 -7.33 22.05 -0.26
C THR A 168 -8.70 22.63 -0.60
N HIS A 169 -9.40 22.11 -1.60
CA HIS A 169 -10.80 22.49 -1.82
C HIS A 169 -11.65 21.96 -0.66
N PRO A 170 -12.54 22.77 -0.06
CA PRO A 170 -13.30 22.37 1.13
C PRO A 170 -14.43 21.37 0.84
N GLU A 171 -14.74 21.13 -0.44
CA GLU A 171 -15.94 20.41 -0.88
C GLU A 171 -15.79 18.88 -0.90
N PRO A 172 -14.66 18.30 -1.37
CA PRO A 172 -14.47 16.85 -1.33
C PRO A 172 -14.37 16.32 0.10
N GLN A 173 -14.87 15.11 0.37
CA GLN A 173 -14.69 14.41 1.66
C GLN A 173 -13.22 14.24 2.02
N ALA A 174 -12.36 14.16 1.00
CA ALA A 174 -10.91 14.04 1.13
C ALA A 174 -10.22 15.33 1.65
N ALA A 175 -10.93 16.45 1.75
CA ALA A 175 -10.38 17.74 2.13
C ALA A 175 -9.73 17.72 3.52
N ILE A 176 -8.49 18.21 3.61
CA ILE A 176 -7.77 18.40 4.87
C ILE A 176 -7.62 19.91 5.08
N PRO A 177 -8.19 20.48 6.16
CA PRO A 177 -8.08 21.92 6.43
C PRO A 177 -6.62 22.37 6.56
N GLU A 178 -6.35 23.60 6.15
CA GLU A 178 -5.03 24.21 6.29
C GLU A 178 -4.56 24.17 7.75
N GLY A 179 -3.29 23.82 7.96
CA GLY A 179 -2.71 23.61 9.29
C GLY A 179 -3.05 22.26 9.94
N GLN A 180 -3.79 21.38 9.26
CA GLN A 180 -3.94 19.97 9.62
C GLN A 180 -3.11 19.07 8.70
N GLY A 181 -2.84 17.84 9.15
CA GLY A 181 -1.97 16.89 8.46
C GLY A 181 -0.66 16.67 9.22
N ASP A 182 -0.29 15.41 9.42
CA ASP A 182 0.98 15.05 10.06
C ASP A 182 2.07 14.78 9.02
N PHE A 183 1.73 13.94 8.03
CA PHE A 183 2.57 13.57 6.89
C PHE A 183 1.68 13.37 5.66
N HIS A 184 2.25 13.53 4.48
CA HIS A 184 1.62 13.15 3.22
C HIS A 184 2.01 11.72 2.91
N TYR A 185 1.03 10.84 2.90
CA TYR A 185 1.20 9.43 2.66
C TYR A 185 0.90 9.09 1.21
N THR A 186 1.67 8.17 0.63
CA THR A 186 1.39 7.69 -0.73
C THR A 186 0.39 6.54 -0.72
N ALA A 187 -0.51 6.52 -1.71
CA ALA A 187 -1.39 5.37 -1.97
C ALA A 187 -0.69 4.21 -2.68
N SER A 188 0.57 4.40 -3.10
CA SER A 188 1.34 3.40 -3.83
C SER A 188 1.94 2.31 -2.95
N PHE A 189 2.04 2.56 -1.63
CA PHE A 189 2.46 1.54 -0.67
C PHE A 189 1.86 1.78 0.71
N TYR A 190 0.90 0.95 1.10
CA TYR A 190 0.30 0.93 2.44
C TYR A 190 -0.10 -0.49 2.83
N GLY A 191 -0.40 -0.72 4.10
CA GLY A 191 -0.86 -2.03 4.53
C GLY A 191 -1.10 -2.14 6.02
N GLY A 192 -1.02 -3.36 6.53
CA GLY A 192 -1.17 -3.66 7.95
C GLY A 192 -1.88 -4.99 8.17
N SER A 193 -2.49 -5.14 9.34
CA SER A 193 -3.34 -6.31 9.60
C SER A 193 -4.53 -6.32 8.64
N VAL A 194 -4.99 -7.50 8.23
CA VAL A 194 -6.12 -7.62 7.31
C VAL A 194 -7.35 -6.82 7.79
N SER A 195 -7.60 -6.82 9.10
CA SER A 195 -8.72 -6.09 9.70
C SER A 195 -8.63 -4.57 9.54
N GLU A 196 -7.43 -4.00 9.67
CA GLU A 196 -7.20 -2.55 9.52
C GLU A 196 -7.22 -2.15 8.05
N VAL A 197 -6.63 -2.97 7.17
CA VAL A 197 -6.68 -2.73 5.72
C VAL A 197 -8.13 -2.79 5.19
N TYR A 198 -8.96 -3.68 5.73
CA TYR A 198 -10.39 -3.70 5.42
C TYR A 198 -11.10 -2.39 5.83
N ARG A 199 -10.85 -1.91 7.05
CA ARG A 199 -11.44 -0.66 7.55
C ARG A 199 -11.02 0.54 6.71
N LEU A 200 -9.73 0.62 6.39
CA LEU A 200 -9.14 1.67 5.56
C LEU A 200 -9.75 1.68 4.16
N THR A 201 -9.70 0.54 3.46
CA THR A 201 -10.16 0.47 2.07
C THR A 201 -11.64 0.75 1.94
N ARG A 202 -12.46 0.23 2.87
CA ARG A 202 -13.89 0.55 2.92
C ARG A 202 -14.20 2.01 3.20
N ALA A 203 -13.51 2.63 4.15
CA ALA A 203 -13.75 4.03 4.49
C ALA A 203 -13.33 4.95 3.32
N CYS A 204 -12.18 4.67 2.70
CA CYS A 204 -11.71 5.43 1.55
C CYS A 204 -12.67 5.27 0.36
N PHE A 205 -13.10 4.04 0.05
CA PHE A 205 -14.06 3.79 -1.03
C PHE A 205 -15.40 4.50 -0.80
N ALA A 206 -15.94 4.45 0.43
CA ALA A 206 -17.15 5.17 0.77
C ALA A 206 -17.02 6.69 0.52
N GLY A 207 -15.88 7.28 0.89
CA GLY A 207 -15.59 8.69 0.62
C GLY A 207 -15.51 9.00 -0.87
N VAL A 208 -14.84 8.15 -1.66
CA VAL A 208 -14.76 8.28 -3.13
C VAL A 208 -16.15 8.27 -3.76
N MET A 209 -17.02 7.35 -3.31
CA MET A 209 -18.38 7.25 -3.83
C MET A 209 -19.23 8.46 -3.46
N GLU A 210 -19.11 8.98 -2.24
CA GLU A 210 -19.82 10.20 -1.84
C GLU A 210 -19.39 11.43 -2.66
N ASP A 211 -18.09 11.59 -2.91
CA ASP A 211 -17.59 12.68 -3.76
C ASP A 211 -18.11 12.52 -5.19
N ARG A 212 -18.09 11.31 -5.73
CA ARG A 212 -18.62 11.00 -7.06
C ARG A 212 -20.13 11.31 -7.18
N GLU A 213 -20.94 10.96 -6.17
CA GLU A 213 -22.37 11.28 -6.14
C GLU A 213 -22.64 12.79 -6.16
N LYS A 214 -21.72 13.59 -5.61
CA LYS A 214 -21.77 15.05 -5.62
C LYS A 214 -21.17 15.67 -6.89
N GLY A 215 -20.67 14.86 -7.83
CA GLY A 215 -19.98 15.33 -9.03
C GLY A 215 -18.59 15.91 -8.74
N LEU A 216 -18.01 15.57 -7.59
CA LEU A 216 -16.69 16.00 -7.15
C LEU A 216 -15.66 14.89 -7.45
N GLY A 217 -14.42 15.30 -7.70
CA GLY A 217 -13.28 14.40 -7.78
C GLY A 217 -12.14 14.98 -6.96
N ALA A 218 -11.68 14.23 -5.96
CA ALA A 218 -10.51 14.64 -5.19
C ALA A 218 -9.28 14.69 -6.11
N ARG A 219 -8.42 15.69 -5.91
CA ARG A 219 -7.26 16.01 -6.75
C ARG A 219 -6.34 14.82 -7.03
N TRP A 220 -6.14 13.96 -6.03
CA TRP A 220 -5.28 12.79 -6.11
C TRP A 220 -6.06 11.47 -5.92
N HIS A 221 -7.37 11.49 -6.25
CA HIS A 221 -8.24 10.33 -6.20
C HIS A 221 -8.16 9.59 -4.84
N GLU A 222 -7.81 8.31 -4.86
CA GLU A 222 -7.70 7.43 -3.69
C GLU A 222 -6.68 7.94 -2.65
N GLU A 223 -5.60 8.60 -3.09
CA GLU A 223 -4.54 9.11 -2.20
C GLU A 223 -5.04 10.24 -1.29
N SER A 224 -5.92 11.11 -1.79
CA SER A 224 -6.53 12.14 -0.96
C SER A 224 -7.38 11.53 0.16
N HIS A 225 -8.18 10.50 -0.15
CA HIS A 225 -9.00 9.81 0.86
C HIS A 225 -8.16 9.01 1.86
N LEU A 226 -7.06 8.39 1.40
CA LEU A 226 -6.09 7.73 2.27
C LEU A 226 -5.50 8.71 3.28
N ASN A 227 -5.02 9.87 2.83
CA ASN A 227 -4.46 10.90 3.70
C ASN A 227 -5.50 11.40 4.72
N LYS A 228 -6.74 11.61 4.27
CA LYS A 228 -7.86 11.97 5.16
C LYS A 228 -8.13 10.89 6.21
N TYR A 229 -8.11 9.62 5.81
CA TYR A 229 -8.31 8.50 6.71
C TYR A 229 -7.23 8.44 7.78
N LEU A 230 -5.95 8.53 7.38
CA LEU A 230 -4.79 8.44 8.27
C LEU A 230 -4.62 9.65 9.19
N LEU A 231 -5.18 10.80 8.83
CA LEU A 231 -5.28 11.95 9.73
C LEU A 231 -6.11 11.61 10.98
N HIS A 232 -7.19 10.85 10.82
CA HIS A 232 -8.11 10.47 11.91
C HIS A 232 -7.78 9.11 12.53
N HIS A 233 -7.14 8.22 11.77
CA HIS A 233 -6.75 6.88 12.18
C HIS A 233 -5.23 6.77 12.07
N LYS A 234 -4.54 7.15 13.15
CA LYS A 234 -3.08 7.26 13.14
C LYS A 234 -2.44 5.90 12.83
N PRO A 235 -1.53 5.82 11.83
CA PRO A 235 -0.83 4.57 11.53
C PRO A 235 0.04 4.18 12.72
N THR A 236 0.06 2.89 13.04
CA THR A 236 0.91 2.34 14.11
C THR A 236 2.36 2.20 13.68
N ARG A 237 2.63 2.30 12.38
CA ARG A 237 3.98 2.34 11.81
C ARG A 237 4.03 3.18 10.55
N LEU A 238 5.08 3.97 10.40
CA LEU A 238 5.32 4.76 9.20
C LEU A 238 6.57 4.23 8.50
N LEU A 239 6.49 4.09 7.19
CA LEU A 239 7.65 3.80 6.35
C LEU A 239 8.22 5.12 5.83
N SER A 240 9.54 5.28 5.94
CA SER A 240 10.20 6.44 5.36
C SER A 240 10.18 6.42 3.83
N PRO A 241 10.55 7.53 3.17
CA PRO A 241 10.71 7.58 1.71
C PRO A 241 11.69 6.55 1.13
N GLU A 242 12.53 5.88 1.94
CA GLU A 242 13.38 4.76 1.50
C GLU A 242 12.55 3.59 0.93
N TYR A 243 11.29 3.44 1.36
CA TYR A 243 10.38 2.38 0.94
C TYR A 243 9.56 2.72 -0.31
N TYR A 244 9.49 4.00 -0.69
CA TYR A 244 8.87 4.45 -1.94
C TYR A 244 9.51 5.76 -2.41
N TRP A 245 10.38 5.66 -3.41
CA TRP A 245 11.13 6.79 -3.94
C TRP A 245 10.77 7.04 -5.39
N ASP A 246 10.35 8.28 -5.68
CA ASP A 246 10.13 8.75 -7.04
C ASP A 246 11.45 9.33 -7.58
N THR A 247 12.00 8.71 -8.64
CA THR A 247 13.27 9.14 -9.24
C THR A 247 13.16 10.39 -10.09
N GLU A 248 11.95 10.84 -10.40
CA GLU A 248 11.70 12.06 -11.17
C GLU A 248 11.63 13.33 -10.29
N LEU A 249 11.86 13.20 -8.97
CA LEU A 249 11.98 14.29 -8.01
C LEU A 249 13.27 15.12 -8.14
#